data_AF-A0A937LW57-F1
#
_entry.id   AF-A0A937LW57-F1
#
_cell.length_a   1.000
_cell.length_b   1.000
_cell.length_c   1.000
_cell.angle_alpha   90.00
_cell.angle_beta   90.00
_cell.angle_gamma   90.00
#
_symmetry.space_group_name_H-M   'P 1'
#
loop_
_entity.id
_entity.type
_entity.pdbx_description
1 polymer ?
#
loop_
_entity_poly.entity_id
_entity_poly.type
_entity_poly.pdbx_seq_one_letter_code
_entity_poly.pdbx_strand_id
1 'polypeptide(L)'
;MRPRHFGVRVHNQTKSTPGFTLYSPSWGKQTLLINMEGDVVHEWSLPATPGGYARLLSNGNLIMTTTTKGGPPIRGGAGGGLIREVDWDNNVVMEHRDDWQHHDFHKLPNGNILYACWEMMPDDAVNKVRGGIPGSELPEGIMGDYIKEVTPEGDVVWEWHIHSDMDIEKYELHPLCTRGIFAWCNTVFPLENGDVMISLRQINLVAIIDRKTKKFKWERRDDNWGHQHDCKMLSNGNIMLFANGMNTTHPHPHSRVIEFDPKTNKIIWEYKDNPCTYFYSHHISGAERLDSGNTLICEGSFGRFFEVTPDKEIVWEFVNPIFGETFFGEDANWVFRAFRYSEDSNEIQGRLSL
;
A
#
# COMPACT_ATOMS: atom_id res chain seq x y z
N MET A 1 10.53 5.73 -21.63
CA MET A 1 11.77 6.51 -21.38
C MET A 1 11.73 6.92 -19.91
N ARG A 2 12.76 6.67 -19.09
CA ARG A 2 12.76 7.11 -17.68
C ARG A 2 12.57 8.64 -17.63
N PRO A 3 11.77 9.19 -16.68
CA PRO A 3 11.64 10.64 -16.54
C PRO A 3 13.03 11.26 -16.40
N ARG A 4 13.36 12.22 -17.26
CA ARG A 4 14.56 13.06 -17.13
C ARG A 4 14.26 14.42 -16.51
N HIS A 5 12.97 14.75 -16.42
CA HIS A 5 12.46 15.96 -15.80
C HIS A 5 11.65 15.52 -14.58
N PHE A 6 11.99 16.08 -13.43
CA PHE A 6 11.39 15.81 -12.13
C PHE A 6 10.60 17.02 -11.63
N GLY A 7 9.85 16.86 -10.55
CA GLY A 7 8.94 17.88 -10.05
C GLY A 7 7.60 17.87 -10.80
N VAL A 8 6.89 18.99 -10.77
CA VAL A 8 5.59 19.14 -11.43
C VAL A 8 5.75 19.22 -12.94
N ARG A 9 5.00 18.39 -13.65
CA ARG A 9 5.01 18.28 -15.13
C ARG A 9 3.68 18.70 -15.75
N VAL A 10 2.60 18.56 -14.99
CA VAL A 10 1.25 18.99 -15.38
C VAL A 10 0.62 19.63 -14.16
N HIS A 11 -0.04 20.78 -14.34
CA HIS A 11 -0.87 21.40 -13.31
C HIS A 11 -1.95 22.25 -13.99
N ASN A 12 -3.19 21.74 -14.00
CA ASN A 12 -4.37 22.47 -14.41
C ASN A 12 -5.11 22.95 -13.15
N GLN A 13 -4.79 24.16 -12.70
CA GLN A 13 -5.32 24.77 -11.47
C GLN A 13 -6.86 24.77 -11.37
N THR A 14 -7.56 24.76 -12.51
CA THR A 14 -9.05 24.78 -12.51
C THR A 14 -9.69 23.40 -12.39
N LYS A 15 -8.91 22.32 -12.59
CA LYS A 15 -9.41 20.95 -12.59
C LYS A 15 -8.74 20.06 -11.54
N SER A 16 -7.50 20.37 -11.15
CA SER A 16 -6.81 19.65 -10.09
C SER A 16 -7.40 19.97 -8.72
N THR A 17 -7.40 18.99 -7.84
CA THR A 17 -7.88 19.11 -6.47
C THR A 17 -6.81 19.84 -5.65
N PRO A 18 -7.10 21.04 -5.11
CA PRO A 18 -6.13 21.76 -4.28
C PRO A 18 -5.76 20.95 -3.03
N GLY A 19 -4.54 21.11 -2.55
CA GLY A 19 -4.08 20.47 -1.32
C GLY A 19 -2.58 20.20 -1.32
N PHE A 20 -2.16 19.37 -0.37
CA PHE A 20 -0.78 18.98 -0.15
C PHE A 20 -0.62 17.47 -0.35
N THR A 21 0.43 17.05 -1.04
CA THR A 21 0.69 15.63 -1.31
C THR A 21 1.78 15.10 -0.37
N LEU A 22 1.44 14.11 0.45
CA LEU A 22 2.36 13.43 1.37
C LEU A 22 2.94 12.18 0.69
N TYR A 23 4.25 11.98 0.77
CA TYR A 23 4.90 10.75 0.33
C TYR A 23 6.24 10.50 1.02
N SER A 24 6.74 9.27 0.94
CA SER A 24 8.05 8.88 1.47
C SER A 24 8.89 8.20 0.38
N PRO A 25 10.02 8.78 -0.05
CA PRO A 25 10.96 8.10 -0.94
C PRO A 25 11.47 6.79 -0.32
N SER A 26 11.37 5.66 -1.01
CA SER A 26 11.56 4.32 -0.41
C SER A 26 12.93 4.08 0.23
N TRP A 27 13.97 4.81 -0.18
CA TRP A 27 15.34 4.68 0.34
C TRP A 27 15.87 5.98 0.95
N GLY A 28 15.02 6.98 1.08
CA GLY A 28 15.31 8.16 1.89
C GLY A 28 15.17 7.85 3.37
N LYS A 29 15.39 8.88 4.20
CA LYS A 29 15.05 8.88 5.62
C LYS A 29 14.15 10.05 5.96
N GLN A 30 13.20 10.32 5.06
CA GLN A 30 12.31 11.45 5.15
C GLN A 30 10.91 11.10 4.62
N THR A 31 9.91 11.74 5.21
CA THR A 31 8.57 11.88 4.65
C THR A 31 8.38 13.34 4.27
N LEU A 32 7.90 13.60 3.05
CA LEU A 32 7.75 14.93 2.50
C LEU A 32 6.28 15.26 2.29
N LEU A 33 5.93 16.51 2.59
CA LEU A 33 4.66 17.12 2.21
C LEU A 33 4.96 18.21 1.18
N ILE A 34 4.37 18.10 -0.01
CA ILE A 34 4.57 19.06 -1.10
C ILE A 34 3.28 19.82 -1.41
N ASN A 35 3.39 21.09 -1.83
CA ASN A 35 2.27 21.84 -2.42
C ASN A 35 2.01 21.41 -3.88
N MET A 36 1.08 22.11 -4.54
CA MET A 36 0.68 21.80 -5.92
C MET A 36 1.74 22.17 -6.96
N GLU A 37 2.69 23.03 -6.59
CA GLU A 37 3.88 23.46 -7.36
C GLU A 37 5.06 22.49 -7.19
N GLY A 38 4.96 21.55 -6.25
CA GLY A 38 5.98 20.54 -5.96
C GLY A 38 7.06 21.02 -4.98
N ASP A 39 6.87 22.18 -4.36
CA ASP A 39 7.75 22.66 -3.29
C ASP A 39 7.49 21.86 -2.02
N VAL A 40 8.56 21.48 -1.33
CA VAL A 40 8.48 20.86 -0.01
C VAL A 40 8.06 21.93 1.00
N VAL A 41 6.85 21.79 1.52
CA VAL A 41 6.28 22.70 2.53
C VAL A 41 6.46 22.18 3.95
N HIS A 42 6.69 20.88 4.12
CA HIS A 42 7.08 20.27 5.38
C HIS A 42 7.82 18.95 5.15
N GLU A 43 8.69 18.59 6.10
CA GLU A 43 9.48 17.36 6.06
C GLU A 43 9.59 16.77 7.46
N TRP A 44 9.38 15.46 7.56
CA TRP A 44 9.68 14.69 8.76
C TRP A 44 10.90 13.81 8.56
N SER A 45 11.84 13.87 9.49
CA SER A 45 12.98 12.96 9.56
C SER A 45 12.57 11.57 10.10
N LEU A 46 13.05 10.51 9.46
CA LEU A 46 12.79 9.12 9.82
C LEU A 46 14.04 8.47 10.44
N PRO A 47 13.89 7.59 11.46
CA PRO A 47 15.03 6.92 12.09
C PRO A 47 15.74 5.91 11.17
N ALA A 48 15.03 5.37 10.18
CA ALA A 48 15.54 4.43 9.18
C ALA A 48 14.75 4.59 7.86
N THR A 49 15.01 3.73 6.88
CA THR A 49 14.27 3.78 5.60
C THR A 49 12.79 3.45 5.83
N PRO A 50 11.85 4.04 5.06
CA PRO A 50 10.44 3.73 5.17
C PRO A 50 10.13 2.23 5.05
N GLY A 51 9.27 1.73 5.92
CA GLY A 51 8.73 0.36 5.91
C GLY A 51 7.51 0.20 5.01
N GLY A 52 7.43 1.02 3.97
CA GLY A 52 6.21 1.29 3.21
C GLY A 52 6.03 2.78 3.08
N TYR A 53 5.17 3.36 3.91
CA TYR A 53 4.74 4.76 3.79
C TYR A 53 4.34 5.37 5.14
N ALA A 54 3.95 6.64 5.14
CA ALA A 54 3.45 7.38 6.29
C ALA A 54 2.08 8.01 5.99
N ARG A 55 1.29 8.34 7.02
CA ARG A 55 0.01 9.05 6.91
C ARG A 55 -0.04 10.17 7.94
N LEU A 56 -0.69 11.28 7.58
CA LEU A 56 -1.18 12.21 8.57
C LEU A 56 -2.44 11.67 9.24
N LEU A 57 -2.55 11.92 10.53
CA LEU A 57 -3.69 11.61 11.37
C LEU A 57 -4.52 12.88 11.58
N SER A 58 -5.81 12.73 11.90
CA SER A 58 -6.73 13.86 12.11
C SER A 58 -6.37 14.77 13.30
N ASN A 59 -5.42 14.38 14.14
CA ASN A 59 -4.84 15.24 15.18
C ASN A 59 -3.66 16.09 14.68
N GLY A 60 -3.27 15.96 13.41
CA GLY A 60 -2.13 16.63 12.80
C GLY A 60 -0.78 15.92 12.95
N ASN A 61 -0.75 14.77 13.62
CA ASN A 61 0.47 13.97 13.78
C ASN A 61 0.74 13.13 12.54
N LEU A 62 2.00 12.77 12.33
CA LEU A 62 2.41 11.81 11.32
C LEU A 62 2.59 10.44 11.98
N ILE A 63 1.96 9.41 11.42
CA ILE A 63 2.28 8.00 11.75
C ILE A 63 3.03 7.35 10.59
N MET A 64 4.11 6.64 10.91
CA MET A 64 5.05 6.08 9.94
C MET A 64 5.46 4.66 10.32
N THR A 65 5.99 3.92 9.35
CA THR A 65 6.75 2.69 9.59
C THR A 65 8.16 2.82 9.04
N THR A 66 9.14 2.24 9.74
CA THR A 66 10.54 2.19 9.29
C THR A 66 11.18 0.83 9.52
N THR A 67 12.17 0.50 8.71
CA THR A 67 12.92 -0.75 8.78
C THR A 67 13.62 -0.95 10.12
N THR A 68 13.70 -2.20 10.56
CA THR A 68 14.48 -2.61 11.73
C THR A 68 15.49 -3.71 11.36
N LYS A 69 16.44 -4.01 12.26
CA LYS A 69 17.46 -5.04 12.03
C LYS A 69 16.99 -6.48 12.31
N GLY A 70 15.85 -6.66 12.98
CA GLY A 70 15.39 -7.97 13.46
C GLY A 70 14.36 -8.64 12.55
N GLY A 71 14.08 -8.06 11.37
CA GLY A 71 13.06 -8.56 10.47
C GLY A 71 13.38 -9.91 9.82
N PRO A 72 12.43 -10.46 9.04
CA PRO A 72 12.55 -11.79 8.44
C PRO A 72 13.76 -11.92 7.49
N PRO A 73 14.17 -13.15 7.14
CA PRO A 73 15.33 -13.43 6.29
C PRO A 73 15.10 -13.12 4.80
N ILE A 74 14.35 -12.07 4.48
CA ILE A 74 14.05 -11.61 3.13
C ILE A 74 14.62 -10.22 2.88
N ARG A 75 15.05 -9.96 1.65
CA ARG A 75 15.45 -8.62 1.20
C ARG A 75 14.34 -7.97 0.40
N GLY A 76 14.06 -6.70 0.70
CA GLY A 76 13.01 -5.94 0.02
C GLY A 76 11.61 -6.25 0.56
N GLY A 77 10.57 -5.83 -0.18
CA GLY A 77 9.18 -6.11 0.19
C GLY A 77 8.62 -5.25 1.31
N ALA A 78 9.03 -3.98 1.45
CA ALA A 78 8.46 -3.06 2.45
C ALA A 78 8.42 -3.62 3.88
N GLY A 79 9.53 -4.25 4.30
CA GLY A 79 9.72 -4.59 5.70
C GLY A 79 9.77 -3.31 6.52
N GLY A 80 8.94 -3.21 7.54
CA GLY A 80 8.98 -2.11 8.48
C GLY A 80 9.60 -2.59 9.78
N GLY A 81 8.80 -2.48 10.84
CA GLY A 81 9.12 -3.03 12.14
C GLY A 81 9.05 -2.04 13.28
N LEU A 82 9.38 -0.78 13.03
CA LEU A 82 9.10 0.31 13.96
C LEU A 82 7.91 1.12 13.43
N ILE A 83 6.78 1.04 14.13
CA ILE A 83 5.63 1.92 13.95
C ILE A 83 5.81 3.10 14.91
N ARG A 84 5.82 4.32 14.38
CA ARG A 84 6.07 5.53 15.19
C ARG A 84 5.08 6.62 14.84
N GLU A 85 4.57 7.30 15.85
CA GLU A 85 3.85 8.56 15.70
C GLU A 85 4.73 9.70 16.17
N VAL A 86 4.79 10.77 15.37
CA VAL A 86 5.45 12.03 15.72
C VAL A 86 4.47 13.18 15.55
N ASP A 87 4.65 14.23 16.34
CA ASP A 87 3.96 15.49 16.11
C ASP A 87 4.51 16.23 14.88
N TRP A 88 3.96 17.42 14.63
CA TRP A 88 4.38 18.27 13.51
C TRP A 88 5.88 18.61 13.53
N ASP A 89 6.46 18.76 14.73
CA ASP A 89 7.84 19.20 14.95
C ASP A 89 8.81 18.01 15.13
N ASN A 90 8.42 16.81 14.70
CA ASN A 90 9.19 15.56 14.81
C ASN A 90 9.40 15.02 16.23
N ASN A 91 8.68 15.52 17.25
CA ASN A 91 8.74 14.94 18.59
C ASN A 91 7.98 13.61 18.62
N VAL A 92 8.58 12.59 19.25
CA VAL A 92 7.98 11.26 19.35
C VAL A 92 6.80 11.29 20.32
N VAL A 93 5.63 10.85 19.84
CA VAL A 93 4.40 10.73 20.62
C VAL A 93 4.19 9.29 21.08
N MET A 94 4.41 8.32 20.19
CA MET A 94 4.36 6.90 20.53
C MET A 94 5.26 6.05 19.63
N GLU A 95 5.65 4.89 20.15
CA GLU A 95 6.39 3.87 19.41
C GLU A 95 5.83 2.49 19.72
N HIS A 96 5.72 1.68 18.67
CA HIS A 96 5.44 0.26 18.77
C HIS A 96 6.43 -0.49 17.88
N ARG A 97 7.00 -1.58 18.37
CA ARG A 97 8.00 -2.36 17.65
C ARG A 97 7.56 -3.80 17.48
N ASP A 98 7.51 -4.23 16.22
CA ASP A 98 7.25 -5.60 15.82
C ASP A 98 8.07 -5.87 14.56
N ASP A 99 9.24 -6.51 14.72
CA ASP A 99 10.22 -6.63 13.63
C ASP A 99 9.71 -7.32 12.36
N TRP A 100 8.59 -8.04 12.47
CA TRP A 100 7.97 -8.75 11.36
C TRP A 100 6.87 -7.96 10.66
N GLN A 101 6.57 -6.73 11.10
CA GLN A 101 5.62 -5.84 10.43
C GLN A 101 6.08 -5.51 9.00
N HIS A 102 5.12 -5.48 8.06
CA HIS A 102 5.39 -5.11 6.68
C HIS A 102 4.21 -4.39 6.01
N HIS A 103 4.52 -3.68 4.92
CA HIS A 103 3.62 -3.05 3.96
C HIS A 103 2.59 -2.03 4.50
N ASP A 104 1.66 -2.47 5.33
CA ASP A 104 0.45 -1.72 5.65
C ASP A 104 0.13 -1.72 7.15
N PHE A 105 -0.42 -0.59 7.60
CA PHE A 105 -0.80 -0.31 8.98
C PHE A 105 -1.81 0.83 9.03
N HIS A 106 -2.65 0.82 10.07
CA HIS A 106 -3.66 1.84 10.34
C HIS A 106 -3.75 2.10 11.84
N LYS A 107 -3.71 3.37 12.25
CA LYS A 107 -4.19 3.79 13.58
C LYS A 107 -5.71 3.87 13.55
N LEU A 108 -6.36 3.14 14.44
CA LEU A 108 -7.80 3.05 14.54
C LEU A 108 -8.37 4.20 15.40
N PRO A 109 -9.67 4.54 15.27
CA PRO A 109 -10.30 5.61 16.05
C PRO A 109 -10.24 5.43 17.56
N ASN A 110 -10.14 4.19 18.04
CA ASN A 110 -9.97 3.86 19.46
C ASN A 110 -8.50 3.98 19.95
N GLY A 111 -7.56 4.36 19.08
CA GLY A 111 -6.14 4.49 19.37
C GLY A 111 -5.30 3.24 19.06
N ASN A 112 -5.92 2.09 18.85
CA ASN A 112 -5.22 0.84 18.52
C ASN A 112 -4.50 0.92 17.17
N ILE A 113 -3.55 0.03 16.94
CA ILE A 113 -2.86 -0.11 15.65
C ILE A 113 -3.17 -1.46 15.04
N LEU A 114 -3.68 -1.46 13.81
CA LEU A 114 -3.93 -2.64 12.99
C LEU A 114 -2.88 -2.71 11.86
N TYR A 115 -2.18 -3.83 11.70
CA TYR A 115 -1.06 -3.93 10.76
C TYR A 115 -0.80 -5.36 10.26
N ALA A 116 -0.14 -5.49 9.10
CA ALA A 116 0.29 -6.77 8.54
C ALA A 116 1.69 -7.17 9.04
N CYS A 117 1.89 -8.47 9.22
CA CYS A 117 3.13 -9.09 9.64
C CYS A 117 3.39 -10.40 8.90
N TRP A 118 4.66 -10.79 8.82
CA TRP A 118 5.05 -12.11 8.34
C TRP A 118 5.24 -13.08 9.51
N GLU A 119 5.08 -14.37 9.23
CA GLU A 119 5.49 -15.46 10.14
C GLU A 119 5.98 -16.67 9.35
N MET A 120 6.81 -17.51 9.95
CA MET A 120 7.10 -18.83 9.39
C MET A 120 5.87 -19.73 9.56
N MET A 121 5.40 -20.37 8.49
CA MET A 121 4.28 -21.30 8.60
C MET A 121 4.74 -22.64 9.18
N PRO A 122 3.88 -23.32 9.96
CA PRO A 122 4.16 -24.67 10.44
C PRO A 122 4.17 -25.69 9.30
N ASP A 123 4.91 -26.79 9.47
CA ASP A 123 5.12 -27.82 8.44
C ASP A 123 3.82 -28.39 7.85
N ASP A 124 2.78 -28.55 8.66
CA ASP A 124 1.48 -29.07 8.20
C ASP A 124 0.77 -28.09 7.26
N ALA A 125 0.94 -26.78 7.46
CA ALA A 125 0.46 -25.74 6.55
C ALA A 125 1.32 -25.68 5.28
N VAL A 126 2.65 -25.76 5.41
CA VAL A 126 3.57 -25.80 4.25
C VAL A 126 3.19 -26.91 3.27
N ASN A 127 2.81 -28.10 3.77
CA ASN A 127 2.39 -29.24 2.96
C ASN A 127 1.07 -29.03 2.20
N LYS A 128 0.26 -28.04 2.59
CA LYS A 128 -1.00 -27.68 1.93
C LYS A 128 -0.81 -26.63 0.83
N VAL A 129 0.31 -25.91 0.80
CA VAL A 129 0.60 -24.90 -0.23
C VAL A 129 0.62 -25.53 -1.62
N ARG A 130 -0.14 -24.92 -2.55
CA ARG A 130 -0.24 -25.31 -3.96
C ARG A 130 0.25 -24.19 -4.89
N GLY A 131 0.67 -24.55 -6.10
CA GLY A 131 1.14 -23.61 -7.11
C GLY A 131 2.53 -23.02 -6.82
N GLY A 132 2.86 -21.93 -7.51
CA GLY A 132 4.18 -21.31 -7.47
C GLY A 132 5.26 -22.16 -8.13
N ILE A 133 6.50 -21.66 -8.12
CA ILE A 133 7.67 -22.32 -8.69
C ILE A 133 8.18 -23.38 -7.68
N PRO A 134 8.12 -24.69 -7.98
CA PRO A 134 8.61 -25.71 -7.05
C PRO A 134 10.12 -25.57 -6.79
N GLY A 135 10.56 -25.78 -5.54
CA GLY A 135 11.97 -25.68 -5.15
C GLY A 135 12.47 -24.25 -4.95
N SER A 136 11.56 -23.28 -4.86
CA SER A 136 11.87 -21.86 -4.62
C SER A 136 11.44 -21.37 -3.22
N GLU A 137 11.21 -22.31 -2.31
CA GLU A 137 11.01 -22.06 -0.88
C GLU A 137 12.27 -21.43 -0.25
N LEU A 138 12.10 -20.73 0.89
CA LEU A 138 13.26 -20.27 1.65
C LEU A 138 13.95 -21.47 2.33
N PRO A 139 15.25 -21.37 2.64
CA PRO A 139 15.93 -22.39 3.45
C PRO A 139 15.22 -22.70 4.77
N GLU A 140 14.57 -21.70 5.37
CA GLU A 140 13.83 -21.80 6.62
C GLU A 140 12.41 -22.38 6.46
N GLY A 141 11.88 -22.48 5.23
CA GLY A 141 10.53 -22.95 4.93
C GLY A 141 9.72 -21.96 4.07
N ILE A 142 8.40 -21.92 4.27
CA ILE A 142 7.51 -20.97 3.61
C ILE A 142 6.96 -19.99 4.65
N MET A 143 7.04 -18.70 4.37
CA MET A 143 6.39 -17.68 5.19
C MET A 143 4.94 -17.45 4.79
N GLY A 144 4.12 -17.16 5.79
CA GLY A 144 2.76 -16.69 5.66
C GLY A 144 2.63 -15.26 6.16
N ASP A 145 1.43 -14.71 6.01
CA ASP A 145 1.07 -13.42 6.59
C ASP A 145 0.15 -13.66 7.79
N TYR A 146 0.26 -12.78 8.78
CA TYR A 146 -0.74 -12.59 9.80
C TYR A 146 -1.06 -11.11 9.95
N ILE A 147 -2.21 -10.82 10.53
CA ILE A 147 -2.70 -9.47 10.77
C ILE A 147 -2.94 -9.33 12.25
N LYS A 148 -2.55 -8.19 12.80
CA LYS A 148 -2.58 -7.96 14.23
C LYS A 148 -3.12 -6.60 14.55
N GLU A 149 -3.97 -6.55 15.58
CA GLU A 149 -4.38 -5.32 16.25
C GLU A 149 -3.81 -5.31 17.66
N VAL A 150 -3.16 -4.20 18.02
CA VAL A 150 -2.61 -3.96 19.37
C VAL A 150 -3.12 -2.65 19.95
N THR A 151 -3.13 -2.56 21.28
CA THR A 151 -3.24 -1.27 21.99
C THR A 151 -1.98 -0.43 21.76
N PRO A 152 -2.00 0.89 22.06
CA PRO A 152 -0.78 1.72 22.02
C PRO A 152 0.38 1.19 22.87
N GLU A 153 0.08 0.44 23.94
CA GLU A 153 1.06 -0.20 24.83
C GLU A 153 1.60 -1.53 24.28
N GLY A 154 1.02 -2.04 23.19
CA GLY A 154 1.45 -3.27 22.53
C GLY A 154 0.68 -4.53 22.94
N ASP A 155 -0.38 -4.41 23.76
CA ASP A 155 -1.20 -5.56 24.14
C ASP A 155 -2.03 -6.04 22.95
N VAL A 156 -2.04 -7.36 22.73
CA VAL A 156 -2.76 -7.97 21.60
C VAL A 156 -4.27 -7.92 21.82
N VAL A 157 -4.98 -7.30 20.88
CA VAL A 157 -6.44 -7.19 20.89
C VAL A 157 -7.08 -8.22 19.95
N TRP A 158 -6.47 -8.44 18.79
CA TRP A 158 -6.96 -9.37 17.78
C TRP A 158 -5.85 -9.82 16.84
N GLU A 159 -5.91 -11.06 16.39
CA GLU A 159 -4.98 -11.63 15.41
C GLU A 159 -5.73 -12.50 14.39
N TRP A 160 -5.22 -12.56 13.17
CA TRP A 160 -5.65 -13.47 12.12
C TRP A 160 -4.43 -14.02 11.39
N HIS A 161 -4.35 -15.34 11.24
CA HIS A 161 -3.19 -16.01 10.67
C HIS A 161 -3.59 -16.79 9.42
N ILE A 162 -2.86 -16.62 8.32
CA ILE A 162 -3.14 -17.34 7.07
C ILE A 162 -3.14 -18.85 7.29
N HIS A 163 -2.19 -19.41 8.04
CA HIS A 163 -2.04 -20.86 8.16
C HIS A 163 -3.12 -21.55 8.99
N SER A 164 -3.81 -20.82 9.89
CA SER A 164 -4.83 -21.39 10.77
C SER A 164 -6.26 -20.91 10.49
N ASP A 165 -6.41 -19.67 10.00
CA ASP A 165 -7.73 -19.06 9.82
C ASP A 165 -8.24 -19.14 8.37
N MET A 166 -7.35 -19.39 7.39
CA MET A 166 -7.67 -19.55 5.97
C MET A 166 -7.49 -21.00 5.48
N ASP A 167 -8.36 -21.45 4.57
CA ASP A 167 -8.22 -22.75 3.90
C ASP A 167 -7.24 -22.63 2.73
N ILE A 168 -5.94 -22.56 3.03
CA ILE A 168 -4.89 -22.17 2.07
C ILE A 168 -4.81 -23.04 0.81
N GLU A 169 -5.18 -24.31 0.89
CA GLU A 169 -5.17 -25.24 -0.25
C GLU A 169 -6.16 -24.86 -1.37
N LYS A 170 -7.14 -23.99 -1.10
CA LYS A 170 -8.09 -23.49 -2.11
C LYS A 170 -7.46 -22.45 -3.04
N TYR A 171 -6.33 -21.86 -2.65
CA TYR A 171 -5.76 -20.71 -3.34
C TYR A 171 -4.35 -21.02 -3.81
N GLU A 172 -4.24 -21.44 -5.07
CA GLU A 172 -2.94 -21.71 -5.66
C GLU A 172 -2.15 -20.42 -5.86
N LEU A 173 -0.89 -20.43 -5.43
CA LEU A 173 0.12 -19.45 -5.80
C LEU A 173 0.18 -19.29 -7.31
N HIS A 174 0.28 -18.05 -7.79
CA HIS A 174 0.48 -17.80 -9.20
C HIS A 174 1.72 -18.58 -9.71
N PRO A 175 1.68 -19.26 -10.88
CA PRO A 175 2.75 -20.15 -11.33
C PRO A 175 4.15 -19.51 -11.48
N LEU A 176 4.20 -18.18 -11.59
CA LEU A 176 5.44 -17.39 -11.69
C LEU A 176 5.89 -16.79 -10.35
N CYS A 177 5.20 -17.07 -9.24
CA CYS A 177 5.61 -16.69 -7.89
C CYS A 177 6.58 -17.71 -7.31
N THR A 178 7.58 -17.23 -6.56
CA THR A 178 8.36 -18.10 -5.68
C THR A 178 7.51 -18.57 -4.50
N ARG A 179 7.90 -19.69 -3.89
CA ARG A 179 7.24 -20.29 -2.73
C ARG A 179 7.84 -19.82 -1.40
N GLY A 180 8.68 -18.79 -1.39
CA GLY A 180 9.25 -18.28 -0.14
C GLY A 180 8.24 -17.56 0.76
N ILE A 181 7.21 -16.95 0.16
CA ILE A 181 6.06 -16.35 0.84
C ILE A 181 4.82 -16.87 0.10
N PHE A 182 3.74 -17.21 0.81
CA PHE A 182 2.56 -17.84 0.19
C PHE A 182 1.55 -16.84 -0.41
N ALA A 183 1.16 -15.80 0.29
CA ALA A 183 0.09 -14.90 -0.16
C ALA A 183 0.58 -13.47 -0.35
N TRP A 184 1.42 -13.02 0.58
CA TRP A 184 2.12 -11.75 0.59
C TRP A 184 1.13 -10.59 0.64
N CYS A 185 0.63 -10.35 1.84
CA CYS A 185 -0.31 -9.28 2.15
C CYS A 185 0.36 -7.92 1.90
N ASN A 186 -0.37 -7.03 1.22
CA ASN A 186 0.09 -5.66 0.99
C ASN A 186 -0.94 -4.60 1.37
N THR A 187 -2.11 -5.02 1.84
CA THR A 187 -3.17 -4.11 2.28
C THR A 187 -3.90 -4.70 3.47
N VAL A 188 -4.08 -3.88 4.50
CA VAL A 188 -4.93 -4.17 5.67
C VAL A 188 -5.80 -2.95 5.91
N PHE A 189 -7.05 -3.01 5.48
CA PHE A 189 -7.97 -1.88 5.48
C PHE A 189 -9.10 -2.12 6.50
N PRO A 190 -9.18 -1.33 7.59
CA PRO A 190 -10.25 -1.47 8.57
C PRO A 190 -11.60 -1.00 8.00
N LEU A 191 -12.65 -1.76 8.25
CA LEU A 191 -14.02 -1.38 7.91
C LEU A 191 -14.75 -0.83 9.15
N GLU A 192 -15.77 0.01 8.92
CA GLU A 192 -16.54 0.65 10.00
C GLU A 192 -17.19 -0.34 10.97
N ASN A 193 -17.54 -1.53 10.48
CA ASN A 193 -18.14 -2.59 11.29
C ASN A 193 -17.11 -3.44 12.06
N GLY A 194 -15.82 -3.08 12.00
CA GLY A 194 -14.70 -3.76 12.65
C GLY A 194 -14.08 -4.90 11.84
N ASP A 195 -14.67 -5.28 10.71
CA ASP A 195 -14.08 -6.27 9.81
C ASP A 195 -12.86 -5.71 9.08
N VAL A 196 -12.06 -6.61 8.50
CA VAL A 196 -10.77 -6.22 7.89
C VAL A 196 -10.75 -6.66 6.43
N MET A 197 -10.59 -5.71 5.52
CA MET A 197 -10.35 -5.99 4.10
C MET A 197 -8.84 -6.16 3.86
N ILE A 198 -8.48 -7.15 3.06
CA ILE A 198 -7.09 -7.52 2.79
C ILE A 198 -6.84 -7.72 1.31
N SER A 199 -5.58 -7.50 0.89
CA SER A 199 -5.10 -7.80 -0.46
C SER A 199 -3.89 -8.71 -0.38
N LEU A 200 -3.99 -9.86 -1.04
CA LEU A 200 -3.01 -10.95 -1.07
C LEU A 200 -2.50 -11.12 -2.51
N ARG A 201 -1.33 -10.55 -2.79
CA ARG A 201 -0.89 -10.28 -4.17
C ARG A 201 -0.40 -11.51 -4.93
N GLN A 202 0.17 -12.51 -4.26
CA GLN A 202 0.72 -13.67 -4.96
C GLN A 202 -0.34 -14.69 -5.40
N ILE A 203 -1.56 -14.56 -4.87
CA ILE A 203 -2.73 -15.37 -5.21
C ILE A 203 -3.84 -14.53 -5.88
N ASN A 204 -3.55 -13.26 -6.21
CA ASN A 204 -4.47 -12.30 -6.83
C ASN A 204 -5.83 -12.18 -6.12
N LEU A 205 -5.84 -12.25 -4.79
CA LEU A 205 -7.05 -12.32 -3.97
C LEU A 205 -7.26 -11.03 -3.17
N VAL A 206 -8.47 -10.51 -3.19
CA VAL A 206 -8.97 -9.55 -2.20
C VAL A 206 -10.05 -10.25 -1.37
N ALA A 207 -10.02 -10.06 -0.06
CA ALA A 207 -11.00 -10.66 0.84
C ALA A 207 -11.41 -9.68 1.95
N ILE A 208 -12.57 -9.95 2.57
CA ILE A 208 -12.98 -9.32 3.82
C ILE A 208 -13.10 -10.39 4.89
N ILE A 209 -12.29 -10.27 5.93
CA ILE A 209 -12.30 -11.11 7.12
C ILE A 209 -13.41 -10.62 8.06
N ASP A 210 -14.35 -11.51 8.40
CA ASP A 210 -15.24 -11.28 9.52
C ASP A 210 -14.44 -11.37 10.82
N ARG A 211 -14.40 -10.27 11.58
CA ARG A 211 -13.53 -10.15 12.76
C ARG A 211 -13.82 -11.20 13.83
N LYS A 212 -15.09 -11.58 13.99
CA LYS A 212 -15.54 -12.47 15.07
C LYS A 212 -15.22 -13.93 14.76
N THR A 213 -15.51 -14.36 13.54
CA THR A 213 -15.36 -15.74 13.09
C THR A 213 -13.98 -16.03 12.50
N LYS A 214 -13.23 -14.98 12.15
CA LYS A 214 -11.94 -15.05 11.45
C LYS A 214 -12.01 -15.69 10.06
N LYS A 215 -13.21 -15.81 9.48
CA LYS A 215 -13.43 -16.38 8.14
C LYS A 215 -13.72 -15.29 7.13
N PHE A 216 -13.45 -15.57 5.86
CA PHE A 216 -13.82 -14.65 4.79
C PHE A 216 -15.34 -14.62 4.63
N LYS A 217 -15.94 -13.43 4.80
CA LYS A 217 -17.36 -13.19 4.50
C LYS A 217 -17.59 -12.78 3.05
N TRP A 218 -16.52 -12.34 2.39
CA TRP A 218 -16.48 -11.98 0.98
C TRP A 218 -15.06 -12.19 0.47
N GLU A 219 -14.94 -12.64 -0.77
CA GLU A 219 -13.66 -12.76 -1.45
C GLU A 219 -13.84 -12.66 -2.95
N ARG A 220 -12.79 -12.21 -3.64
CA ARG A 220 -12.71 -12.22 -5.08
C ARG A 220 -11.26 -12.38 -5.51
N ARG A 221 -11.04 -13.35 -6.41
CA ARG A 221 -9.80 -13.54 -7.15
C ARG A 221 -9.98 -13.12 -8.60
N ASP A 222 -9.00 -12.42 -9.15
CA ASP A 222 -8.95 -12.10 -10.58
C ASP A 222 -7.48 -11.99 -11.03
N ASP A 223 -7.02 -13.00 -11.78
CA ASP A 223 -5.64 -13.05 -12.24
C ASP A 223 -5.31 -11.92 -13.25
N ASN A 224 -6.31 -11.21 -13.79
CA ASN A 224 -6.07 -10.03 -14.64
C ASN A 224 -5.73 -8.77 -13.83
N TRP A 225 -5.84 -8.79 -12.51
CA TRP A 225 -5.33 -7.69 -11.69
C TRP A 225 -3.81 -7.69 -11.60
N GLY A 226 -3.20 -8.88 -11.67
CA GLY A 226 -1.75 -9.07 -11.69
C GLY A 226 -1.05 -8.48 -10.47
N HIS A 227 -1.14 -9.18 -9.34
CA HIS A 227 -0.50 -8.83 -8.07
C HIS A 227 -0.90 -7.45 -7.54
N GLN A 228 -2.21 -7.22 -7.42
CA GLN A 228 -2.82 -5.95 -7.02
C GLN A 228 -2.37 -5.42 -5.66
N HIS A 229 -2.44 -4.10 -5.49
CA HIS A 229 -2.11 -3.35 -4.27
C HIS A 229 -3.22 -2.37 -3.89
N ASP A 230 -3.14 -1.88 -2.65
CA ASP A 230 -3.87 -0.73 -2.12
C ASP A 230 -5.39 -0.82 -2.29
N CYS A 231 -5.94 -1.98 -1.91
CA CYS A 231 -7.38 -2.23 -1.98
C CYS A 231 -8.14 -1.52 -0.86
N LYS A 232 -9.16 -0.73 -1.19
CA LYS A 232 -9.94 0.06 -0.24
C LYS A 232 -11.43 -0.05 -0.53
N MET A 233 -12.23 -0.06 0.53
CA MET A 233 -13.67 0.18 0.43
C MET A 233 -13.92 1.69 0.35
N LEU A 234 -14.62 2.13 -0.68
CA LEU A 234 -15.06 3.52 -0.82
C LEU A 234 -16.35 3.76 -0.02
N SER A 235 -16.66 5.02 0.28
CA SER A 235 -17.87 5.42 1.03
C SER A 235 -19.19 5.00 0.38
N ASN A 236 -19.18 4.81 -0.95
CA ASN A 236 -20.34 4.29 -1.70
C ASN A 236 -20.48 2.76 -1.64
N GLY A 237 -19.57 2.06 -0.95
CA GLY A 237 -19.55 0.59 -0.82
C GLY A 237 -18.91 -0.14 -2.01
N ASN A 238 -18.36 0.58 -2.98
CA ASN A 238 -17.53 -0.03 -4.04
C ASN A 238 -16.12 -0.30 -3.51
N ILE A 239 -15.41 -1.20 -4.19
CA ILE A 239 -14.01 -1.48 -3.93
C ILE A 239 -13.16 -0.81 -5.00
N MET A 240 -12.13 -0.08 -4.58
CA MET A 240 -11.08 0.44 -5.46
C MET A 240 -9.76 -0.26 -5.17
N LEU A 241 -8.99 -0.59 -6.22
CA LEU A 241 -7.66 -1.16 -6.09
C LEU A 241 -6.73 -0.70 -7.21
N PHE A 242 -5.43 -0.84 -6.97
CA PHE A 242 -4.39 -0.70 -7.99
C PHE A 242 -4.04 -2.08 -8.54
N ALA A 243 -4.46 -2.39 -9.77
CA ALA A 243 -4.09 -3.61 -10.48
C ALA A 243 -2.73 -3.40 -11.15
N ASN A 244 -1.67 -3.97 -10.58
CA ASN A 244 -0.30 -3.76 -11.06
C ASN A 244 -0.06 -4.35 -12.46
N GLY A 245 -0.78 -5.42 -12.81
CA GLY A 245 -0.69 -6.08 -14.11
C GLY A 245 0.49 -7.04 -14.24
N MET A 246 1.25 -7.28 -13.16
CA MET A 246 2.38 -8.21 -13.17
C MET A 246 1.88 -9.65 -13.39
N ASN A 247 2.58 -10.40 -14.24
CA ASN A 247 2.26 -11.79 -14.57
C ASN A 247 0.86 -12.03 -15.16
N THR A 248 0.20 -11.00 -15.70
CA THR A 248 -1.07 -11.16 -16.42
C THR A 248 -0.86 -11.82 -17.78
N THR A 249 -1.94 -12.34 -18.37
CA THR A 249 -1.95 -12.92 -19.73
C THR A 249 -2.04 -11.86 -20.83
N HIS A 250 -2.06 -10.58 -20.48
CA HIS A 250 -2.06 -9.50 -21.46
C HIS A 250 -0.71 -9.47 -22.23
N PRO A 251 -0.73 -9.34 -23.56
CA PRO A 251 0.51 -9.30 -24.36
C PRO A 251 1.39 -8.08 -24.02
N HIS A 252 0.77 -7.04 -23.48
CA HIS A 252 1.43 -5.86 -22.93
C HIS A 252 0.95 -5.66 -21.48
N PRO A 253 1.66 -6.23 -20.49
CA PRO A 253 1.38 -5.98 -19.07
C PRO A 253 1.39 -4.47 -18.80
N HIS A 254 0.35 -3.99 -18.12
CA HIS A 254 0.14 -2.60 -17.79
C HIS A 254 -0.65 -2.49 -16.49
N SER A 255 -0.51 -1.35 -15.81
CA SER A 255 -1.27 -1.09 -14.59
C SER A 255 -2.63 -0.48 -14.89
N ARG A 256 -3.56 -0.68 -13.97
CA ARG A 256 -4.90 -0.11 -14.00
C ARG A 256 -5.31 0.28 -12.59
N VAL A 257 -6.13 1.32 -12.47
CA VAL A 257 -6.88 1.58 -11.22
C VAL A 257 -8.33 1.21 -11.50
N ILE A 258 -8.88 0.31 -10.69
CA ILE A 258 -10.20 -0.28 -10.93
C ILE A 258 -11.08 0.01 -9.73
N GLU A 259 -12.27 0.53 -9.99
CA GLU A 259 -13.38 0.58 -9.04
C GLU A 259 -14.47 -0.39 -9.50
N PHE A 260 -14.94 -1.27 -8.63
CA PHE A 260 -16.01 -2.22 -8.94
C PHE A 260 -16.99 -2.39 -7.77
N ASP A 261 -18.22 -2.77 -8.10
CA ASP A 261 -19.23 -3.13 -7.12
C ASP A 261 -18.97 -4.56 -6.62
N PRO A 262 -18.69 -4.79 -5.32
CA PRO A 262 -18.38 -6.11 -4.78
C PRO A 262 -19.57 -7.09 -4.78
N LYS A 263 -20.81 -6.61 -4.96
CA LYS A 263 -22.01 -7.46 -5.03
C LYS A 263 -22.24 -8.02 -6.42
N THR A 264 -21.99 -7.20 -7.44
CA THR A 264 -22.28 -7.55 -8.86
C THR A 264 -21.02 -7.87 -9.66
N ASN A 265 -19.84 -7.60 -9.12
CA ASN A 265 -18.52 -7.66 -9.77
C ASN A 265 -18.36 -6.73 -10.97
N LYS A 266 -19.32 -5.83 -11.23
CA LYS A 266 -19.29 -4.90 -12.33
C LYS A 266 -18.24 -3.82 -12.09
N ILE A 267 -17.36 -3.62 -13.06
CA ILE A 267 -16.43 -2.48 -13.08
C ILE A 267 -17.26 -1.20 -13.28
N ILE A 268 -17.15 -0.28 -12.33
CA ILE A 268 -17.84 1.01 -12.31
C ILE A 268 -16.96 2.09 -12.95
N TRP A 269 -15.67 2.04 -12.67
CA TRP A 269 -14.68 2.95 -13.24
C TRP A 269 -13.35 2.23 -13.41
N GLU A 270 -12.61 2.58 -14.46
CA GLU A 270 -11.27 2.05 -14.72
C GLU A 270 -10.42 3.16 -15.34
N TYR A 271 -9.26 3.42 -14.74
CA TYR A 271 -8.19 4.14 -15.40
C TYR A 271 -7.15 3.19 -15.94
N LYS A 272 -6.78 3.42 -17.20
CA LYS A 272 -5.59 2.91 -17.87
C LYS A 272 -5.13 3.98 -18.83
N ASP A 273 -3.83 4.02 -19.10
CA ASP A 273 -3.28 5.00 -20.05
C ASP A 273 -3.63 4.61 -21.50
N ASN A 274 -3.41 5.52 -22.44
CA ASN A 274 -3.60 5.30 -23.87
C ASN A 274 -2.39 5.80 -24.68
N PRO A 275 -1.54 4.90 -25.19
CA PRO A 275 -1.60 3.44 -25.05
C PRO A 275 -1.39 2.97 -23.61
N CYS A 276 -1.98 1.82 -23.27
CA CYS A 276 -1.92 1.24 -21.92
C CYS A 276 -0.49 1.02 -21.39
N THR A 277 0.48 0.84 -22.28
CA THR A 277 1.90 0.66 -21.94
C THR A 277 2.58 1.89 -21.37
N TYR A 278 1.92 3.06 -21.33
CA TYR A 278 2.45 4.28 -20.72
C TYR A 278 2.27 4.34 -19.20
N PHE A 279 1.52 3.39 -18.63
CA PHE A 279 1.31 3.27 -17.20
C PHE A 279 1.57 1.83 -16.76
N TYR A 280 2.68 1.61 -16.05
CA TYR A 280 3.04 0.30 -15.55
C TYR A 280 3.94 0.37 -14.32
N SER A 281 3.40 -0.05 -13.18
CA SER A 281 4.15 -0.30 -11.96
C SER A 281 3.94 -1.74 -11.51
N HIS A 282 4.95 -2.57 -11.74
CA HIS A 282 4.93 -4.02 -11.47
C HIS A 282 4.79 -4.40 -9.99
N HIS A 283 5.02 -3.46 -9.06
CA HIS A 283 4.85 -3.64 -7.62
C HIS A 283 4.46 -2.30 -6.96
N ILE A 284 4.29 -2.28 -5.63
CA ILE A 284 3.93 -1.09 -4.83
C ILE A 284 2.71 -0.36 -5.41
N SER A 285 2.64 0.97 -5.26
CA SER A 285 1.62 1.85 -5.85
C SER A 285 0.35 1.94 -5.01
N GLY A 286 -0.50 2.89 -5.39
CA GLY A 286 -1.78 3.11 -4.74
C GLY A 286 -2.64 4.11 -5.47
N ALA A 287 -3.89 4.21 -5.03
CA ALA A 287 -4.85 5.18 -5.54
C ALA A 287 -5.76 5.69 -4.42
N GLU A 288 -6.16 6.95 -4.54
CA GLU A 288 -7.03 7.64 -3.60
C GLU A 288 -8.06 8.45 -4.37
N ARG A 289 -9.34 8.23 -4.06
CA ARG A 289 -10.43 9.07 -4.54
C ARG A 289 -10.42 10.35 -3.71
N LEU A 290 -10.32 11.49 -4.38
CA LEU A 290 -10.31 12.81 -3.76
C LEU A 290 -11.73 13.38 -3.66
N ASP A 291 -11.92 14.38 -2.80
CA ASP A 291 -13.23 15.00 -2.54
C ASP A 291 -13.83 15.71 -3.76
N SER A 292 -12.98 16.13 -4.71
CA SER A 292 -13.42 16.66 -6.01
C SER A 292 -14.06 15.61 -6.93
N GLY A 293 -13.93 14.33 -6.58
CA GLY A 293 -14.24 13.18 -7.43
C GLY A 293 -13.08 12.74 -8.32
N ASN A 294 -11.98 13.49 -8.39
CA ASN A 294 -10.76 13.07 -9.08
C ASN A 294 -10.09 11.91 -8.34
N THR A 295 -9.15 11.23 -9.00
CA THR A 295 -8.37 10.15 -8.41
C THR A 295 -6.88 10.51 -8.45
N LEU A 296 -6.23 10.58 -7.28
CA LEU A 296 -4.78 10.61 -7.18
C LEU A 296 -4.24 9.18 -7.33
N ILE A 297 -3.26 9.01 -8.20
CA ILE A 297 -2.64 7.73 -8.51
C ILE A 297 -1.13 7.83 -8.27
N CYS A 298 -0.59 6.91 -7.47
CA CYS A 298 0.83 6.76 -7.24
C CYS A 298 1.37 5.61 -8.10
N GLU A 299 2.00 5.89 -9.24
CA GLU A 299 2.78 4.91 -10.02
C GLU A 299 4.15 4.71 -9.34
N GLY A 300 4.17 3.81 -8.37
CA GLY A 300 5.26 3.72 -7.41
C GLY A 300 6.61 3.38 -8.05
N SER A 301 6.66 2.45 -9.01
CA SER A 301 7.93 2.01 -9.65
C SER A 301 8.65 3.11 -10.43
N PHE A 302 7.96 4.21 -10.76
CA PHE A 302 8.51 5.36 -11.47
C PHE A 302 8.54 6.64 -10.62
N GLY A 303 8.15 6.55 -9.35
CA GLY A 303 8.05 7.71 -8.45
C GLY A 303 7.12 8.80 -9.00
N ARG A 304 6.14 8.43 -9.83
CA ARG A 304 5.23 9.36 -10.50
C ARG A 304 3.90 9.38 -9.75
N PHE A 305 3.43 10.58 -9.42
CA PHE A 305 2.10 10.81 -8.89
C PHE A 305 1.34 11.60 -9.93
N PHE A 306 0.09 11.23 -10.19
CA PHE A 306 -0.73 11.98 -11.12
C PHE A 306 -2.18 11.91 -10.70
N GLU A 307 -2.90 12.99 -10.99
CA GLU A 307 -4.31 13.15 -10.68
C GLU A 307 -5.10 13.09 -11.97
N VAL A 308 -6.17 12.29 -11.97
CA VAL A 308 -7.08 12.16 -13.11
C VAL A 308 -8.49 12.55 -12.75
N THR A 309 -9.18 13.21 -13.68
CA THR A 309 -10.62 13.48 -13.57
C THR A 309 -11.44 12.19 -13.68
N PRO A 310 -12.74 12.19 -13.33
CA PRO A 310 -13.64 11.06 -13.62
C PRO A 310 -13.63 10.65 -15.11
N ASP A 311 -13.41 11.61 -16.00
CA ASP A 311 -13.28 11.43 -17.45
C ASP A 311 -11.87 11.01 -17.90
N LYS A 312 -10.97 10.73 -16.94
CA LYS A 312 -9.63 10.14 -17.13
C LYS A 312 -8.60 11.10 -17.75
N GLU A 313 -8.85 12.40 -17.69
CA GLU A 313 -7.88 13.42 -18.07
C GLU A 313 -6.86 13.62 -16.95
N ILE A 314 -5.56 13.56 -17.26
CA ILE A 314 -4.50 13.91 -16.32
C ILE A 314 -4.50 15.44 -16.14
N VAL A 315 -4.75 15.90 -14.91
CA VAL A 315 -4.85 17.33 -14.57
C VAL A 315 -3.77 17.82 -13.63
N TRP A 316 -3.05 16.90 -12.99
CA TRP A 316 -1.84 17.20 -12.24
C TRP A 316 -0.87 16.02 -12.33
N GLU A 317 0.44 16.29 -12.39
CA GLU A 317 1.47 15.26 -12.42
C GLU A 317 2.75 15.78 -11.75
N PHE A 318 3.31 14.96 -10.86
CA PHE A 318 4.58 15.18 -10.21
C PHE A 318 5.46 13.92 -10.33
N VAL A 319 6.78 14.10 -10.48
CA VAL A 319 7.74 12.99 -10.45
C VAL A 319 8.78 13.25 -9.36
N ASN A 320 8.88 12.31 -8.42
CA ASN A 320 9.83 12.32 -7.32
C ASN A 320 11.29 12.41 -7.83
N PRO A 321 12.05 13.47 -7.45
CA PRO A 321 13.45 13.62 -7.83
C PRO A 321 14.43 12.80 -6.97
N ILE A 322 13.97 12.18 -5.88
CA ILE A 322 14.84 11.52 -4.89
C ILE A 322 15.05 10.06 -5.27
N PHE A 323 16.30 9.72 -5.61
CA PHE A 323 16.74 8.36 -5.91
C PHE A 323 17.47 7.73 -4.72
N GLY A 324 17.46 6.41 -4.67
CA GLY A 324 18.36 5.64 -3.83
C GLY A 324 18.61 4.25 -4.39
N GLU A 325 19.62 3.59 -3.83
CA GLU A 325 20.07 2.27 -4.27
C GLU A 325 19.10 1.19 -3.78
N THR A 326 18.59 0.40 -4.72
CA THR A 326 17.72 -0.75 -4.46
C THR A 326 18.51 -1.92 -3.87
N PHE A 327 17.80 -2.92 -3.35
CA PHE A 327 18.43 -4.17 -2.89
C PHE A 327 19.07 -5.01 -4.02
N PHE A 328 18.92 -4.59 -5.28
CA PHE A 328 19.63 -5.14 -6.44
C PHE A 328 20.89 -4.34 -6.82
N GLY A 329 21.21 -3.25 -6.11
CA GLY A 329 22.32 -2.35 -6.44
C GLY A 329 22.00 -1.38 -7.60
N GLU A 330 20.74 -1.21 -7.95
CA GLU A 330 20.28 -0.31 -9.01
C GLU A 330 19.65 0.95 -8.41
N ASP A 331 19.85 2.12 -9.03
CA ASP A 331 19.19 3.36 -8.60
C ASP A 331 17.73 3.41 -9.06
N ALA A 332 16.84 3.75 -8.13
CA ALA A 332 15.44 4.01 -8.40
C ALA A 332 14.88 5.12 -7.51
N ASN A 333 13.75 5.71 -7.92
CA ASN A 333 13.02 6.76 -7.20
C ASN A 333 11.63 6.28 -6.71
N TRP A 334 11.49 4.97 -6.45
CA TRP A 334 10.26 4.36 -5.98
C TRP A 334 9.65 5.02 -4.76
N VAL A 335 8.33 5.06 -4.77
CA VAL A 335 7.50 5.54 -3.67
C VAL A 335 6.39 4.54 -3.46
N PHE A 336 6.18 4.11 -2.21
CA PHE A 336 5.25 3.03 -1.92
C PHE A 336 3.78 3.47 -2.13
N ARG A 337 3.39 4.59 -1.53
CA ARG A 337 2.07 5.26 -1.64
C ARG A 337 2.23 6.77 -1.49
N ALA A 338 1.22 7.52 -1.93
CA ALA A 338 1.08 8.96 -1.73
C ALA A 338 -0.37 9.31 -1.37
N PHE A 339 -0.57 10.40 -0.64
CA PHE A 339 -1.89 10.85 -0.15
C PHE A 339 -2.06 12.35 -0.34
N ARG A 340 -3.28 12.83 -0.64
CA ARG A 340 -3.60 14.26 -0.75
C ARG A 340 -4.43 14.71 0.44
N TYR A 341 -4.02 15.81 1.06
CA TYR A 341 -4.74 16.45 2.16
C TYR A 341 -5.14 17.87 1.77
N SER A 342 -6.39 18.26 2.01
CA SER A 342 -6.84 19.63 1.77
C SER A 342 -6.29 20.59 2.83
N GLU A 343 -6.25 21.89 2.51
CA GLU A 343 -5.80 22.95 3.44
C GLU A 343 -6.65 23.01 4.72
N ASP A 344 -7.96 22.78 4.59
CA ASP A 344 -8.95 22.81 5.65
C ASP A 344 -9.12 21.46 6.37
N SER A 345 -8.32 20.45 6.01
CA SER A 345 -8.37 19.13 6.64
C SER A 345 -7.91 19.16 8.11
N ASN A 346 -8.43 18.23 8.89
CA ASN A 346 -8.03 18.04 10.29
C ASN A 346 -6.56 17.58 10.40
N GLU A 347 -5.99 17.03 9.33
CA GLU A 347 -4.60 16.63 9.21
C GLU A 347 -3.66 17.85 9.10
N ILE A 348 -4.08 18.91 8.40
CA ILE A 348 -3.27 20.12 8.22
C ILE A 348 -3.44 21.12 9.38
N GLN A 349 -4.64 21.24 9.94
CA GLN A 349 -4.98 22.13 11.09
C GLN A 349 -4.55 23.59 10.89
N GLY A 350 -4.63 24.11 9.67
CA GLY A 350 -4.28 25.50 9.36
C GLY A 350 -2.79 25.85 9.52
N ARG A 351 -1.91 24.84 9.60
CA ARG A 351 -0.45 25.05 9.66
C ARG A 351 0.14 25.50 8.32
N LEU A 352 -0.56 25.21 7.24
CA LEU A 352 -0.18 25.53 5.87
C LEU A 352 -1.34 26.21 5.15
N SER A 353 -1.01 27.00 4.13
CA SER A 353 -1.97 27.66 3.23
C SER A 353 -1.57 27.41 1.78
N LEU A 354 -2.57 27.32 0.90
CA LEU A 354 -2.35 27.08 -0.54
C LEU A 354 -1.85 28.30 -1.31
#